data_AF-A0A1W9V124-F1
#
_entry.id   AF-A0A1W9V124-F1
#
_cell.length_a   1.000
_cell.length_b   1.000
_cell.length_c   1.000
_cell.angle_alpha   90.00
_cell.angle_beta   90.00
_cell.angle_gamma   90.00
#
_symmetry.space_group_name_H-M   'P 1'
#
loop_
_entity.id
_entity.type
_entity.pdbx_description
1 polymer ?
#
loop_
_entity_poly.entity_id
_entity_poly.type
_entity_poly.pdbx_seq_one_letter_code
_entity_poly.pdbx_strand_id
1 'polypeptide(L)'
;MLKKRSAAIALYDTEHLPRQMQPFFEQGVEVLIPLFVENKLIGLYNFFPKHSGDYYNSEEVEVLSNLGYQAGVSISNALSFQRIEQLNLDLESKAGEYEALYRQERRRALQLGLISEVSREITAILEVDRLLDTV
;
A
#
# COMPACT_ATOMS: atom_id res chain seq x y z
N MET A 1 -35.94 1.91 3.84
CA MET A 1 -35.14 1.52 5.03
C MET A 1 -34.14 0.45 4.60
N LEU A 2 -32.85 0.80 4.46
CA LEU A 2 -31.76 -0.08 4.03
C LEU A 2 -31.13 -0.78 5.24
N LYS A 3 -31.48 -2.05 5.50
CA LYS A 3 -30.90 -2.90 6.55
C LYS A 3 -30.17 -4.14 5.99
N LYS A 4 -29.60 -4.05 4.78
CA LYS A 4 -28.86 -5.14 4.10
C LYS A 4 -27.44 -4.69 3.71
N ARG A 5 -26.57 -4.40 4.68
CA ARG A 5 -25.15 -4.12 4.37
C ARG A 5 -24.25 -5.36 4.37
N SER A 6 -24.80 -6.56 4.53
CA SER A 6 -24.03 -7.81 4.63
C SER A 6 -24.76 -9.07 4.13
N ALA A 7 -25.92 -8.93 3.49
CA ALA A 7 -26.69 -10.10 3.04
C ALA A 7 -26.30 -10.46 1.61
N ALA A 8 -26.04 -11.74 1.36
CA ALA A 8 -25.94 -12.29 0.02
C ALA A 8 -27.17 -11.88 -0.83
N ILE A 9 -26.93 -11.64 -2.11
CA ILE A 9 -27.93 -11.19 -3.06
C ILE A 9 -28.18 -12.33 -4.04
N ALA A 10 -29.31 -12.99 -3.89
CA ALA A 10 -29.84 -13.94 -4.85
C ALA A 10 -30.52 -13.19 -6.01
N LEU A 11 -30.18 -13.53 -7.25
CA LEU A 11 -30.60 -12.87 -8.48
C LEU A 11 -31.57 -13.77 -9.28
N TYR A 12 -32.63 -14.26 -8.63
CA TYR A 12 -33.61 -15.17 -9.26
C TYR A 12 -34.84 -14.47 -9.83
N ASP A 13 -35.14 -13.24 -9.40
CA ASP A 13 -36.28 -12.46 -9.87
C ASP A 13 -35.81 -11.30 -10.76
N THR A 14 -36.15 -11.40 -12.05
CA THR A 14 -35.82 -10.40 -13.07
C THR A 14 -36.77 -9.21 -13.10
N GLU A 15 -38.00 -9.35 -12.58
CA GLU A 15 -39.02 -8.31 -12.64
C GLU A 15 -38.75 -7.19 -11.64
N HIS A 16 -38.10 -7.51 -10.51
CA HIS A 16 -37.79 -6.55 -9.44
C HIS A 16 -36.29 -6.35 -9.22
N LEU A 17 -35.45 -6.79 -10.16
CA LEU A 17 -34.01 -6.69 -10.00
C LEU A 17 -33.56 -5.21 -10.04
N PRO A 18 -32.82 -4.71 -9.03
CA PRO A 18 -32.26 -3.37 -9.10
C PRO A 18 -31.38 -3.22 -10.35
N ARG A 19 -31.50 -2.11 -11.10
CA ARG A 19 -30.71 -1.85 -12.32
C ARG A 19 -29.20 -2.08 -12.15
N GLN A 20 -28.67 -1.81 -10.96
CA GLN A 20 -27.25 -2.00 -10.63
C GLN A 20 -26.82 -3.47 -10.66
N MET A 21 -27.75 -4.41 -10.48
CA MET A 21 -27.50 -5.85 -10.50
C MET A 21 -27.73 -6.47 -11.88
N GLN A 22 -28.32 -5.73 -12.82
CA GLN A 22 -28.65 -6.21 -14.16
C GLN A 22 -27.44 -6.75 -14.93
N PRO A 23 -26.24 -6.12 -14.91
CA PRO A 23 -25.07 -6.67 -15.60
C PRO A 23 -24.62 -8.04 -15.05
N PHE A 24 -24.78 -8.27 -13.74
CA PHE A 24 -24.43 -9.56 -13.13
C PHE A 24 -25.41 -10.64 -13.54
N PHE A 25 -26.71 -10.31 -13.53
CA PHE A 25 -27.75 -11.23 -13.99
C PHE A 25 -27.59 -11.59 -15.48
N GLU A 26 -27.30 -10.61 -16.33
CA GLU A 26 -27.05 -10.82 -17.77
C GLU A 26 -25.81 -11.69 -18.04
N GLN A 27 -24.85 -11.71 -17.13
CA GLN A 27 -23.69 -12.62 -17.17
C GLN A 27 -24.00 -14.02 -16.63
N GLY A 28 -25.24 -14.26 -16.16
CA GLY A 28 -25.67 -15.54 -15.59
C GLY A 28 -25.30 -15.72 -14.12
N VAL A 29 -25.01 -14.65 -13.39
CA VAL A 29 -24.78 -14.75 -11.94
C VAL A 29 -26.12 -14.98 -11.24
N GLU A 30 -26.17 -15.99 -10.38
CA GLU A 30 -27.36 -16.36 -9.58
C GLU A 30 -27.24 -15.91 -8.13
N VAL A 31 -26.05 -15.95 -7.55
CA VAL A 31 -25.80 -15.50 -6.18
C VAL A 31 -24.57 -14.62 -6.15
N LEU A 32 -24.71 -13.47 -5.52
CA LEU A 32 -23.62 -12.50 -5.32
C LEU A 32 -23.38 -12.33 -3.83
N ILE A 33 -22.13 -12.57 -3.42
CA ILE A 33 -21.69 -12.48 -2.03
C ILE A 33 -20.70 -11.32 -1.91
N PRO A 34 -21.10 -10.22 -1.25
CA PRO A 34 -20.20 -9.10 -1.08
C PRO A 34 -19.16 -9.40 0.00
N LEU A 35 -17.88 -9.15 -0.32
CA LEU A 35 -16.77 -9.35 0.61
C LEU A 35 -16.53 -8.03 1.35
N PHE A 36 -16.99 -7.96 2.60
CA PHE A 36 -16.82 -6.79 3.46
C PHE A 36 -15.76 -7.05 4.54
N VAL A 37 -14.87 -6.09 4.73
CA VAL A 37 -13.92 -6.03 5.86
C VAL A 37 -14.00 -4.64 6.46
N GLU A 38 -14.22 -4.53 7.78
CA GLU A 38 -14.37 -3.25 8.49
C GLU A 38 -15.34 -2.27 7.80
N ASN A 39 -16.50 -2.75 7.37
CA ASN A 39 -17.53 -2.01 6.62
C ASN A 39 -17.10 -1.49 5.23
N LYS A 40 -15.94 -1.90 4.72
CA LYS A 40 -15.47 -1.60 3.37
C LYS A 40 -15.75 -2.79 2.46
N LEU A 41 -16.43 -2.54 1.34
CA LEU A 41 -16.56 -3.52 0.27
C LEU A 41 -15.20 -3.66 -0.41
N ILE A 42 -14.59 -4.84 -0.34
CA ILE A 42 -13.29 -5.13 -0.95
C ILE A 42 -13.40 -6.02 -2.19
N GLY A 43 -14.54 -6.64 -2.41
CA GLY A 43 -14.76 -7.49 -3.58
C GLY A 43 -16.17 -8.08 -3.63
N LEU A 44 -16.45 -8.78 -4.71
CA LEU A 44 -17.69 -9.50 -4.96
C LEU A 44 -17.36 -10.93 -5.36
N TYR A 45 -18.04 -11.89 -4.75
CA TYR A 45 -17.93 -13.30 -5.13
C TYR A 45 -19.20 -13.71 -5.85
N ASN A 46 -19.07 -14.01 -7.14
CA ASN A 46 -20.18 -14.31 -8.02
C ASN A 46 -20.28 -15.81 -8.22
N PHE A 47 -21.48 -16.34 -8.02
CA PHE A 47 -21.82 -17.74 -8.23
C PHE A 47 -22.80 -17.85 -9.37
N PHE A 48 -22.51 -18.78 -10.27
CA PHE A 48 -23.27 -19.10 -11.47
C PHE A 48 -24.15 -20.33 -11.20
N PRO A 49 -25.03 -20.74 -12.14
CA PRO A 49 -25.92 -21.86 -11.91
C PRO A 49 -25.17 -23.11 -11.47
N LYS A 50 -25.75 -23.81 -10.48
CA LYS A 50 -25.19 -25.06 -9.99
C LYS A 50 -25.15 -26.08 -11.11
N HIS A 51 -24.12 -26.94 -11.11
CA HIS A 51 -24.05 -28.07 -12.03
C HIS A 51 -25.23 -29.05 -11.87
N SER A 52 -25.90 -29.07 -10.71
CA SER A 52 -27.10 -29.88 -10.49
C SER A 52 -28.34 -29.33 -11.20
N GLY A 53 -28.34 -28.06 -11.59
CA GLY A 53 -29.51 -27.34 -12.14
C GLY A 53 -30.48 -26.80 -11.08
N ASP A 54 -30.25 -27.07 -9.80
CA ASP A 54 -31.05 -26.51 -8.71
C ASP A 54 -30.61 -25.10 -8.36
N TYR A 55 -31.53 -24.31 -7.79
CA TYR A 55 -31.19 -23.04 -7.16
C TYR A 55 -30.38 -23.24 -5.86
N TYR A 56 -29.66 -22.20 -5.45
CA TYR A 56 -29.00 -22.17 -4.15
C TYR A 56 -30.04 -22.05 -3.04
N ASN A 57 -29.97 -22.93 -2.06
CA ASN A 57 -30.81 -22.83 -0.87
C ASN A 57 -30.20 -21.88 0.18
N SER A 58 -30.95 -21.56 1.23
CA SER A 58 -30.50 -20.60 2.25
C SER A 58 -29.27 -21.05 3.04
N GLU A 59 -29.15 -22.36 3.32
CA GLU A 59 -28.00 -22.92 4.05
C GLU A 59 -26.73 -22.85 3.20
N GLU A 60 -26.83 -23.18 1.91
CA GLU A 60 -25.73 -23.03 0.95
C GLU A 60 -25.28 -21.56 0.85
N VAL A 61 -26.23 -20.63 0.73
CA VAL A 61 -25.93 -19.19 0.69
C VAL A 61 -25.25 -18.73 1.99
N GLU A 62 -25.66 -19.24 3.14
CA GLU A 62 -25.05 -18.93 4.44
C GLU A 62 -23.60 -19.45 4.51
N VAL A 63 -23.36 -20.70 4.12
CA VAL A 63 -22.02 -21.28 4.07
C VAL A 63 -21.12 -20.47 3.15
N LEU A 64 -21.59 -20.15 1.94
CA LEU A 64 -20.83 -19.34 0.99
C LEU A 64 -20.58 -17.92 1.52
N SER A 65 -21.52 -17.35 2.29
CA SER A 65 -21.35 -16.04 2.92
C SER A 65 -20.26 -16.07 3.99
N ASN A 66 -20.20 -17.12 4.80
CA ASN A 66 -19.15 -17.32 5.79
C ASN A 66 -17.77 -17.52 5.14
N LEU A 67 -17.72 -18.28 4.05
CA LEU A 67 -16.50 -18.44 3.25
C LEU A 67 -16.06 -17.10 2.63
N GLY A 68 -17.01 -16.34 2.09
CA GLY A 68 -16.75 -14.99 1.58
C GLY A 68 -16.17 -14.07 2.65
N TYR A 69 -16.74 -14.08 3.86
CA TYR A 69 -16.20 -13.29 4.97
C TYR A 69 -14.73 -13.65 5.27
N GLN A 70 -14.41 -14.94 5.41
CA GLN A 70 -13.04 -15.39 5.68
C GLN A 70 -12.08 -15.06 4.52
N ALA A 71 -12.51 -15.26 3.28
CA ALA A 71 -11.74 -14.88 2.10
C ALA A 71 -11.47 -13.37 2.09
N GLY A 72 -12.47 -12.55 2.42
CA GLY A 72 -12.33 -11.11 2.49
C GLY A 72 -11.28 -10.68 3.51
N VAL A 73 -11.36 -11.18 4.74
CA VAL A 73 -10.36 -10.91 5.79
C VAL A 73 -8.96 -11.33 5.33
N SER A 74 -8.83 -12.52 4.73
CA SER A 74 -7.55 -13.06 4.29
C SER A 74 -6.91 -12.23 3.16
N ILE A 75 -7.71 -11.81 2.17
CA ILE A 75 -7.29 -10.93 1.08
C ILE A 75 -6.87 -9.56 1.64
N SER A 76 -7.66 -8.98 2.53
CA SER A 76 -7.34 -7.69 3.17
C SER A 76 -6.01 -7.74 3.92
N ASN A 77 -5.77 -8.81 4.67
CA ASN A 77 -4.53 -9.01 5.40
C ASN A 77 -3.33 -9.18 4.46
N ALA A 78 -3.46 -9.99 3.41
CA ALA A 78 -2.40 -10.19 2.43
C ALA A 78 -2.00 -8.89 1.73
N LEU A 79 -3.00 -8.11 1.27
CA LEU A 79 -2.76 -6.81 0.63
C LEU A 79 -2.14 -5.80 1.60
N SER A 80 -2.57 -5.79 2.87
CA SER A 80 -1.99 -4.92 3.90
C SER A 80 -0.54 -5.28 4.19
N PHE A 81 -0.24 -6.58 4.26
CA PHE A 81 1.13 -7.08 4.45
C PHE A 81 2.04 -6.68 3.28
N GLN A 82 1.60 -6.90 2.03
CA GLN A 82 2.33 -6.46 0.84
C GLN A 82 2.59 -4.95 0.84
N ARG A 83 1.62 -4.16 1.31
CA ARG A 83 1.78 -2.70 1.41
C ARG A 83 2.84 -2.31 2.44
N ILE A 84 2.87 -2.98 3.58
CA ILE A 84 3.89 -2.76 4.62
C ILE A 84 5.29 -3.11 4.07
N GLU A 85 5.42 -4.24 3.39
CA GLU A 85 6.69 -4.65 2.78
C GLU A 85 7.19 -3.62 1.76
N GLN A 86 6.31 -3.13 0.89
CA GLN A 86 6.66 -2.07 -0.06
C GLN A 86 7.10 -0.77 0.64
N LEU A 87 6.40 -0.36 1.69
CA LEU A 87 6.76 0.84 2.45
C LEU A 87 8.10 0.70 3.15
N ASN A 88 8.44 -0.49 3.65
CA ASN A 88 9.75 -0.74 4.26
C ASN A 88 10.88 -0.62 3.23
N LEU A 89 10.70 -1.20 2.03
CA LEU A 89 11.68 -1.06 0.95
C LEU A 89 11.88 0.41 0.54
N ASP A 90 10.79 1.18 0.42
CA ASP A 90 10.86 2.61 0.12
C ASP A 90 11.59 3.40 1.23
N LEU A 91 11.36 3.04 2.49
CA LEU A 91 12.04 3.66 3.64
C LEU A 91 13.53 3.32 3.67
N GLU A 92 13.91 2.08 3.40
CA GLU A 92 15.30 1.65 3.32
C GLU A 92 16.05 2.37 2.19
N SER A 93 15.43 2.50 1.02
CA SER A 93 16.00 3.25 -0.11
C SER A 93 16.27 4.71 0.30
N LYS A 94 15.29 5.37 0.90
CA LYS A 94 15.44 6.76 1.36
C LYS A 94 16.48 6.91 2.46
N ALA A 95 16.56 5.96 3.39
CA ALA A 95 17.58 5.98 4.44
C ALA A 95 18.98 5.89 3.85
N GLY A 96 19.19 5.02 2.85
CA GLY A 96 20.45 4.91 2.12
C GLY A 96 20.83 6.20 1.37
N GLU A 97 19.86 6.83 0.70
CA GLU A 97 20.07 8.12 0.03
C GLU A 97 20.50 9.22 1.01
N TYR A 98 19.81 9.34 2.16
CA TYR A 98 20.18 10.30 3.19
C TYR A 98 21.56 10.02 3.77
N GLU A 99 21.90 8.76 4.04
CA GLU A 99 23.23 8.42 4.54
C GLU A 99 24.33 8.80 3.55
N ALA A 100 24.13 8.53 2.25
CA ALA A 100 25.07 8.92 1.20
C ALA A 100 25.24 10.45 1.14
N LEU A 101 24.14 11.20 1.23
CA LEU A 101 24.16 12.66 1.26
C LEU A 101 24.90 13.20 2.48
N TYR A 102 24.59 12.71 3.68
CA TYR A 102 25.28 13.11 4.92
C TYR A 102 26.77 12.79 4.86
N ARG A 103 27.15 11.64 4.29
CA ARG A 103 28.54 11.26 4.09
C ARG A 103 29.26 12.22 3.14
N GLN A 104 28.59 12.72 2.12
CA GLN A 104 29.14 13.73 1.22
C GLN A 104 29.32 15.08 1.93
N GLU A 105 28.30 15.56 2.64
CA GLU A 105 28.37 16.84 3.35
C GLU A 105 29.46 16.82 4.43
N ARG A 106 29.58 15.71 5.18
CA ARG A 106 30.66 15.53 6.15
C ARG A 106 32.05 15.55 5.49
N ARG A 107 32.21 14.91 4.33
CA ARG A 107 33.48 14.95 3.57
C ARG A 107 33.83 16.37 3.11
N ARG A 108 32.84 17.14 2.63
CA ARG A 108 33.04 18.55 2.23
C ARG A 108 33.45 19.42 3.41
N ALA A 109 32.78 19.26 4.56
CA ALA A 109 33.13 19.99 5.78
C ALA A 109 34.56 19.71 6.24
N LEU A 110 34.99 18.44 6.20
CA LEU A 110 36.37 18.05 6.50
C LEU A 110 37.37 18.67 5.52
N GLN A 111 37.07 18.66 4.22
CA GLN A 111 37.92 19.31 3.20
C GLN A 111 38.07 20.82 3.42
N LEU A 112 36.96 21.52 3.69
CA LEU A 112 36.99 22.96 3.97
C LEU A 112 37.75 23.27 5.26
N GLY A 113 37.62 22.44 6.29
CA GLY A 113 38.38 22.54 7.53
C GLY A 113 39.89 22.47 7.28
N LEU A 114 40.34 21.48 6.50
CA LEU A 114 41.75 21.32 6.13
C LEU A 114 42.27 22.51 5.30
N ILE A 115 41.49 22.98 4.32
CA ILE A 115 41.86 24.16 3.52
C ILE A 115 42.02 25.39 4.44
N SER A 116 41.12 25.57 5.40
CA SER A 116 41.20 26.69 6.35
C SER A 116 42.43 26.60 7.26
N GLU A 117 42.86 25.38 7.65
CA GLU A 117 44.06 25.15 8.46
C GLU A 117 45.33 25.45 7.67
N VAL A 118 45.47 24.89 6.46
CA VAL A 118 46.61 25.18 5.57
C VAL A 118 46.70 26.68 5.26
N SER A 119 45.56 27.34 5.03
CA SER A 119 45.54 28.79 4.79
C SER A 119 46.06 29.59 5.98
N ARG A 120 45.75 29.16 7.22
CA ARG A 120 46.27 29.78 8.45
C ARG A 120 47.78 29.61 8.56
N GLU A 121 48.31 28.41 8.29
CA GLU A 121 49.75 28.16 8.31
C GLU A 121 50.50 29.00 7.27
N ILE A 122 50.00 29.07 6.03
CA ILE A 122 50.60 29.90 4.97
C ILE A 122 50.60 31.38 5.39
N THR A 123 49.50 31.87 5.97
CA THR A 123 49.40 33.27 6.43
C THR A 123 50.45 33.56 7.52
N ALA A 124 50.61 32.65 8.48
CA ALA A 124 51.62 32.78 9.53
C ALA A 124 53.06 32.80 8.97
N ILE A 125 53.37 32.00 7.96
CA ILE A 125 54.69 31.99 7.30
C ILE A 125 54.95 33.30 6.55
N LEU A 126 53.96 33.79 5.78
CA LEU A 126 54.09 35.06 5.05
C LEU A 126 54.22 36.28 5.97
N GLU A 127 53.64 36.23 7.17
CA GLU A 127 53.86 37.25 8.19
C GLU A 127 55.29 37.23 8.74
N VAL A 128 55.91 36.05 8.88
CA VAL A 128 57.31 35.91 9.32
C VAL A 128 58.29 36.44 8.26
N ASP A 129 58.10 36.14 6.98
CA ASP A 129 58.98 36.65 5.90
C ASP A 129 58.98 38.18 5.84
N ARG A 130 57.80 38.81 6.01
CA ARG A 130 57.72 40.29 6.03
C ARG A 130 58.43 40.92 7.23
N LEU A 131 58.48 40.24 8.37
CA LEU A 131 59.23 40.72 9.54
C LEU A 131 60.75 40.60 9.33
N LEU A 132 61.20 39.64 8.51
CA LEU A 132 62.60 39.46 8.17
C LEU A 132 63.08 40.45 7.10
N ASP A 133 62.22 40.87 6.18
CA ASP A 133 62.53 41.90 5.15
C ASP A 133 62.66 43.33 5.73
N THR A 134 62.36 43.54 7.01
CA THR A 134 62.38 44.88 7.64
C THR A 134 63.65 45.17 8.45
N VAL A 135 64.67 44.30 8.40
CA VAL A 135 65.98 44.46 9.06
C VAL A 135 67.09 44.56 8.02
#